data_AF-A0A428MEK7-F1
#
_entry.id   AF-A0A428MEK7-F1
#
_cell.length_a   1.000
_cell.length_b   1.000
_cell.length_c   1.000
_cell.angle_alpha   90.00
_cell.angle_beta   90.00
_cell.angle_gamma   90.00
#
_symmetry.space_group_name_H-M   'P 1'
#
loop_
_entity.id
_entity.type
_entity.pdbx_description
1 polymer ?
#
loop_
_entity_poly.entity_id
_entity_poly.type
_entity_poly.pdbx_seq_one_letter_code
_entity_poly.pdbx_strand_id
1 'polypeptide(L)'
;MSENQPRKQTNSPSEDFSEGIDDLLADLWQRHLPTLRERLDLLARTAAEATTGTLNEITRAEGQSIAHKLSGNLGMFGHHKAGDLASQIEHIFKAPTPETLPLLAGLTRNLRETLAANL
;
A
#
# COMPACT_ATOMS: atom_id res chain seq x y z
N MET A 1 -21.37 -35.51 46.66
CA MET A 1 -21.81 -35.97 45.33
C MET A 1 -22.24 -34.70 44.61
N SER A 2 -21.37 -34.14 43.76
CA SER A 2 -21.37 -34.36 42.30
C SER A 2 -22.60 -33.68 41.68
N GLU A 3 -22.50 -32.71 40.78
CA GLU A 3 -21.60 -32.61 39.64
C GLU A 3 -21.29 -31.16 39.25
N ASN A 4 -20.03 -30.97 38.86
CA ASN A 4 -19.50 -29.83 38.15
C ASN A 4 -19.31 -30.27 36.69
N GLN A 5 -20.03 -29.69 35.72
CA GLN A 5 -19.65 -29.44 34.31
C GLN A 5 -20.87 -29.21 33.39
N PRO A 6 -20.71 -28.61 32.19
CA PRO A 6 -19.70 -27.66 31.72
C PRO A 6 -20.34 -26.38 31.12
N ARG A 7 -19.59 -25.26 31.12
CA ARG A 7 -19.95 -24.08 30.29
C ARG A 7 -19.81 -24.49 28.82
N LYS A 8 -20.90 -24.55 28.07
CA LYS A 8 -20.85 -24.64 26.61
C LYS A 8 -20.24 -23.35 26.08
N GLN A 9 -19.07 -23.47 25.45
CA GLN A 9 -18.50 -22.44 24.59
C GLN A 9 -19.50 -22.16 23.47
N THR A 10 -19.98 -20.93 23.40
CA THR A 10 -20.72 -20.41 22.26
C THR A 10 -19.70 -19.75 21.32
N ASN A 11 -19.00 -20.53 20.50
CA ASN A 11 -18.40 -19.93 19.30
C ASN A 11 -19.56 -19.61 18.37
N SER A 12 -19.71 -18.33 18.05
CA SER A 12 -20.77 -17.85 17.17
C SER A 12 -20.35 -18.06 15.72
N PRO A 13 -21.20 -18.59 14.81
CA PRO A 13 -20.85 -18.83 13.40
C PRO A 13 -20.34 -17.62 12.62
N SER A 14 -20.53 -16.40 13.15
CA SER A 14 -20.07 -15.15 12.57
C SER A 14 -18.56 -14.91 12.74
N GLU A 15 -17.94 -15.46 13.78
CA GLU A 15 -16.51 -15.25 14.08
C GLU A 15 -15.62 -16.09 13.16
N ASP A 16 -15.98 -17.37 12.94
CA ASP A 16 -15.25 -18.27 12.03
C ASP A 16 -15.23 -17.77 10.57
N PHE A 17 -16.28 -17.05 10.13
CA PHE A 17 -16.35 -16.50 8.77
C PHE A 17 -15.48 -15.25 8.60
N SER A 18 -15.40 -14.38 9.62
CA SER A 18 -14.48 -13.24 9.59
C SER A 18 -13.02 -13.68 9.64
N GLU A 19 -12.68 -14.66 10.47
CA GLU A 19 -11.31 -15.20 10.55
C GLU A 19 -10.87 -15.79 9.21
N GLY A 20 -11.73 -16.53 8.52
CA GLY A 20 -11.43 -17.07 7.18
C GLY A 20 -11.25 -16.00 6.10
N ILE A 21 -11.91 -14.84 6.22
CA ILE A 21 -11.72 -13.70 5.30
C ILE A 21 -10.39 -13.01 5.57
N ASP A 22 -10.04 -12.80 6.85
CA ASP A 22 -8.80 -12.15 7.23
C ASP A 22 -7.57 -12.99 6.82
N ASP A 23 -7.64 -14.31 6.99
CA ASP A 23 -6.60 -15.25 6.54
C ASP A 23 -6.42 -15.23 5.02
N LEU A 24 -7.52 -15.17 4.27
CA LEU A 24 -7.47 -15.06 2.80
C LEU A 24 -6.84 -13.73 2.36
N LEU A 25 -7.18 -12.62 3.01
CA LEU A 25 -6.59 -11.32 2.73
C LEU A 25 -5.09 -11.30 3.06
N ALA A 26 -4.68 -11.94 4.15
CA ALA A 26 -3.28 -12.07 4.52
C ALA A 26 -2.47 -12.90 3.49
N ASP A 27 -3.00 -14.02 3.01
CA ASP A 27 -2.35 -14.82 1.96
C ASP A 27 -2.25 -14.04 0.63
N LEU A 28 -3.33 -13.35 0.23
CA LEU A 28 -3.31 -12.49 -0.96
C LEU A 28 -2.30 -11.35 -0.83
N TRP A 29 -2.17 -10.76 0.36
CA TRP A 29 -1.18 -9.74 0.65
C TRP A 29 0.24 -10.27 0.47
N GLN A 30 0.56 -11.43 1.04
CA GLN A 30 1.89 -12.05 0.90
C GLN A 30 2.26 -12.28 -0.57
N ARG A 31 1.30 -12.72 -1.40
CA ARG A 31 1.49 -12.91 -2.84
C ARG A 31 1.64 -11.59 -3.60
N HIS A 32 1.08 -10.49 -3.07
CA HIS A 32 1.19 -9.14 -3.66
C HIS A 32 2.55 -8.47 -3.36
N LEU A 33 3.23 -8.87 -2.27
CA LEU A 33 4.48 -8.22 -1.82
C LEU A 33 5.59 -8.12 -2.89
N PRO A 34 5.88 -9.14 -3.71
CA PRO A 34 6.91 -9.02 -4.74
C PRO A 34 6.60 -7.92 -5.74
N THR A 35 5.39 -7.89 -6.29
CA THR A 35 4.94 -6.86 -7.23
C THR A 35 4.86 -5.48 -6.58
N LEU A 36 4.49 -5.41 -5.29
CA LEU A 36 4.52 -4.16 -4.53
C LEU A 36 5.94 -3.60 -4.45
N ARG A 37 6.94 -4.44 -4.10
CA ARG A 37 8.35 -4.04 -4.00
C ARG A 37 8.88 -3.51 -5.33
N GLU A 38 8.61 -4.21 -6.44
CA GLU A 38 8.97 -3.76 -7.79
C GLU A 38 8.37 -2.39 -8.13
N ARG A 39 7.09 -2.17 -7.81
CA ARG A 39 6.41 -0.89 -8.01
C ARG A 39 7.02 0.22 -7.16
N LEU A 40 7.38 -0.06 -5.91
CA LEU A 40 8.04 0.91 -5.03
C LEU A 40 9.44 1.26 -5.55
N ASP A 41 10.18 0.30 -6.13
CA ASP A 41 11.48 0.52 -6.78
C ASP A 41 11.37 1.42 -8.01
N LEU A 42 10.40 1.15 -8.87
CA LEU A 42 10.16 1.98 -10.03
C LEU A 42 9.73 3.40 -9.63
N LEU A 43 8.81 3.52 -8.67
CA LEU A 43 8.35 4.82 -8.16
C LEU A 43 9.51 5.64 -7.56
N ALA A 44 10.43 5.00 -6.83
CA ALA A 44 11.59 5.67 -6.26
C ALA A 44 12.56 6.16 -7.34
N ARG A 45 12.76 5.39 -8.42
CA ARG A 45 13.58 5.82 -9.57
C ARG A 45 12.95 7.01 -10.28
N THR A 46 11.65 6.96 -10.56
CA THR A 46 10.92 8.08 -11.17
C THR A 46 10.98 9.35 -10.29
N ALA A 47 10.84 9.21 -8.98
CA ALA A 47 10.96 10.33 -8.05
C ALA A 47 12.39 10.93 -8.00
N ALA A 48 13.41 10.10 -8.17
CA ALA A 48 14.80 10.57 -8.29
C ALA A 48 14.99 11.38 -9.59
N GLU A 49 14.47 10.90 -10.72
CA GLU A 49 14.50 11.63 -12.00
C GLU A 49 13.78 12.98 -11.94
N ALA A 50 12.69 13.06 -11.17
CA ALA A 50 11.98 14.32 -10.91
C ALA A 50 12.86 15.34 -10.17
N THR A 51 13.68 14.86 -9.24
CA THR A 51 14.59 15.70 -8.44
C THR A 51 15.80 16.17 -9.26
N THR A 52 16.27 15.36 -10.20
CA THR A 52 17.41 15.68 -11.08
C THR A 52 17.01 16.44 -12.34
N GLY A 53 15.72 16.72 -12.54
CA GLY A 53 15.21 17.42 -13.72
C GLY A 53 15.28 16.60 -15.02
N THR A 54 15.41 15.28 -14.90
CA THR A 54 15.49 14.35 -16.05
C THR A 54 14.18 13.61 -16.32
N LEU A 55 13.14 13.88 -15.54
CA LEU A 55 11.83 13.27 -15.68
C LEU A 55 11.20 13.68 -17.02
N ASN A 56 10.99 12.68 -17.88
CA ASN A 56 10.26 12.86 -19.13
C ASN A 56 8.78 12.42 -18.98
N GLU A 57 7.98 12.74 -19.99
CA GLU A 57 6.54 12.46 -20.00
C GLU A 57 6.18 10.97 -19.91
N ILE A 58 7.00 10.09 -20.50
CA ILE A 58 6.77 8.63 -20.46
C ILE A 58 7.00 8.12 -19.04
N THR A 59 8.15 8.44 -18.42
CA THR A 59 8.44 8.03 -17.04
C THR A 59 7.44 8.65 -16.06
N ARG A 60 7.02 9.90 -16.29
CA ARG A 60 5.99 10.57 -15.47
C ARG A 60 4.66 9.82 -15.53
N ALA A 61 4.18 9.49 -16.72
CA ALA A 61 2.93 8.76 -16.91
C ALA A 61 2.99 7.35 -16.30
N GLU A 62 4.13 6.69 -16.39
CA GLU A 62 4.38 5.40 -15.73
C GLU A 62 4.32 5.54 -14.20
N GLY A 63 5.01 6.53 -13.63
CA GLY A 63 4.97 6.86 -12.21
C GLY A 63 3.55 7.15 -11.71
N GLN A 64 2.78 7.92 -12.48
CA GLN A 64 1.36 8.19 -12.21
C GLN A 64 0.54 6.89 -12.15
N SER A 65 0.67 6.03 -13.16
CA SER A 65 -0.08 4.77 -13.25
C SER A 65 0.24 3.83 -12.08
N ILE A 66 1.51 3.77 -11.67
CA ILE A 66 1.96 2.97 -10.53
C ILE A 66 1.37 3.53 -9.24
N ALA A 67 1.47 4.84 -9.02
CA ALA A 67 0.93 5.49 -7.84
C ALA A 67 -0.59 5.26 -7.70
N HIS A 68 -1.33 5.35 -8.81
CA HIS A 68 -2.76 5.04 -8.86
C HIS A 68 -3.06 3.60 -8.42
N LYS A 69 -2.35 2.62 -9.00
CA LYS A 69 -2.50 1.20 -8.64
C LYS A 69 -2.13 0.93 -7.18
N LEU A 70 -1.12 1.61 -6.67
CA LEU A 70 -0.72 1.50 -5.26
C LEU A 70 -1.78 2.08 -4.34
N SER A 71 -2.33 3.26 -4.65
CA SER A 71 -3.41 3.87 -3.87
C SER A 71 -4.61 2.93 -3.75
N GLY A 72 -5.05 2.32 -4.85
CA GLY A 72 -6.18 1.39 -4.84
C GLY A 72 -5.88 0.11 -4.05
N ASN A 73 -4.76 -0.57 -4.35
CA ASN A 73 -4.44 -1.84 -3.72
C ASN A 73 -4.16 -1.68 -2.22
N LEU A 74 -3.42 -0.65 -1.81
CA LEU A 74 -3.10 -0.42 -0.40
C LEU A 74 -4.35 -0.10 0.43
N GLY A 75 -5.31 0.63 -0.14
CA GLY A 75 -6.61 0.83 0.50
C GLY A 75 -7.39 -0.48 0.69
N MET A 76 -7.37 -1.38 -0.31
CA MET A 76 -8.02 -2.69 -0.23
C MET A 76 -7.45 -3.58 0.88
N PHE A 77 -6.14 -3.54 1.11
CA PHE A 77 -5.45 -4.31 2.17
C PHE A 77 -5.42 -3.60 3.54
N GLY A 78 -6.17 -2.51 3.73
CA GLY A 78 -6.25 -1.79 5.00
C GLY A 78 -5.05 -0.88 5.31
N HIS A 79 -4.11 -0.72 4.38
CA HIS A 79 -2.96 0.18 4.50
C HIS A 79 -3.32 1.62 4.11
N HIS A 80 -4.35 2.19 4.74
CA HIS A 80 -4.92 3.51 4.39
C HIS A 80 -3.87 4.62 4.32
N LYS A 81 -3.00 4.75 5.33
CA LYS A 81 -1.94 5.76 5.36
C LYS A 81 -0.97 5.63 4.17
N ALA A 82 -0.64 4.41 3.77
CA ALA A 82 0.20 4.15 2.61
C ALA A 82 -0.55 4.46 1.30
N GLY A 83 -1.85 4.14 1.25
CA GLY A 83 -2.74 4.53 0.16
C GLY A 83 -2.80 6.05 -0.04
N ASP A 84 -2.95 6.82 1.05
CA ASP A 84 -2.98 8.29 1.00
C ASP A 84 -1.67 8.89 0.49
N LEU A 85 -0.53 8.31 0.89
CA LEU A 85 0.78 8.72 0.36
C LEU A 85 0.89 8.41 -1.14
N ALA A 86 0.44 7.24 -1.58
CA ALA A 86 0.42 6.89 -2.99
C ALA A 86 -0.52 7.80 -3.81
N SER A 87 -1.67 8.18 -3.27
CA SER A 87 -2.61 9.12 -3.91
C SER A 87 -2.00 10.52 -4.07
N GLN A 88 -1.28 11.01 -3.06
CA GLN A 88 -0.55 12.28 -3.15
C GLN A 88 0.52 12.24 -4.25
N ILE A 89 1.28 11.14 -4.35
CA ILE A 89 2.26 10.93 -5.41
C ILE A 89 1.60 10.91 -6.79
N GLU A 90 0.47 10.20 -6.94
CA GLU A 90 -0.32 10.17 -8.17
C GLU A 90 -0.74 11.58 -8.60
N HIS A 91 -1.24 12.38 -7.65
CA HIS A 91 -1.70 13.73 -7.93
C HIS A 91 -0.58 14.65 -8.43
N ILE A 92 0.60 14.57 -7.79
CA ILE A 92 1.78 15.31 -8.24
C ILE A 92 2.20 14.87 -9.63
N PHE A 93 2.23 13.57 -9.92
CA PHE A 93 2.55 13.12 -11.27
C PHE A 93 1.51 13.60 -12.29
N LYS A 94 0.22 13.62 -11.95
CA LYS A 94 -0.85 14.05 -12.86
C LYS A 94 -0.75 15.52 -13.26
N ALA A 95 -0.34 16.39 -12.35
CA ALA A 95 -0.20 17.82 -12.57
C ALA A 95 1.11 18.34 -11.94
N PRO A 96 2.28 18.01 -12.53
CA PRO A 96 3.56 18.34 -11.93
C PRO A 96 3.82 19.84 -11.99
N THR A 97 4.33 20.39 -10.89
CA THR A 97 4.87 21.75 -10.85
C THR A 97 6.31 21.74 -10.32
N PRO A 98 7.13 22.76 -10.63
CA PRO A 98 8.49 22.86 -10.09
C PRO A 98 8.57 22.77 -8.56
N GLU A 99 7.54 23.23 -7.85
CA GLU A 99 7.46 23.21 -6.38
C GLU A 99 7.08 21.83 -5.83
N THR A 100 6.31 21.03 -6.59
CA THR A 100 5.80 19.74 -6.14
C THR A 100 6.71 18.57 -6.51
N LEU A 101 7.44 18.65 -7.63
CA LEU A 101 8.35 17.60 -8.08
C LEU A 101 9.41 17.19 -7.03
N PRO A 102 10.06 18.12 -6.29
CA PRO A 102 11.01 17.75 -5.24
C PRO A 102 10.38 16.98 -4.07
N LEU A 103 9.06 17.08 -3.87
CA LEU A 103 8.36 16.38 -2.80
C LEU A 103 8.24 14.87 -3.07
N LEU A 104 8.29 14.45 -4.34
CA LEU A 104 8.11 13.05 -4.74
C LEU A 104 9.09 12.10 -4.06
N ALA A 105 10.36 12.50 -3.92
CA ALA A 105 11.39 11.69 -3.28
C ALA A 105 11.05 11.46 -1.79
N GLY A 106 10.63 12.52 -1.10
CA GLY A 106 10.23 12.46 0.31
C GLY A 106 8.97 11.60 0.52
N LEU A 107 7.94 11.80 -0.30
CA LEU A 107 6.71 11.02 -0.24
C LEU A 107 6.94 9.54 -0.53
N THR A 108 7.79 9.21 -1.52
CA THR A 108 8.10 7.83 -1.87
C THR A 108 8.88 7.11 -0.77
N ARG A 109 9.81 7.81 -0.11
CA ARG A 109 10.49 7.30 1.09
C ARG A 109 9.49 7.02 2.22
N ASN A 110 8.63 7.99 2.54
CA ASN A 110 7.62 7.85 3.59
C ASN A 110 6.66 6.68 3.30
N LEU A 111 6.30 6.47 2.03
CA LEU A 111 5.47 5.35 1.59
C LEU A 111 6.17 4.01 1.90
N ARG A 112 7.44 3.88 1.56
CA ARG A 112 8.23 2.68 1.87
C ARG A 112 8.36 2.44 3.36
N GLU A 113 8.68 3.47 4.15
CA GLU A 113 8.82 3.35 5.60
C GLU A 113 7.50 2.93 6.27
N THR A 114 6.37 3.46 5.80
CA THR A 114 5.03 3.09 6.28
C THR A 114 4.72 1.62 6.01
N LEU A 115 5.19 1.09 4.87
CA LEU A 115 4.99 -0.31 4.49
C LEU A 115 6.04 -1.23 5.13
N ALA A 116 7.26 -0.76 5.40
CA ALA A 116 8.34 -1.55 6.00
C ALA A 116 8.00 -2.04 7.42
N ALA A 117 7.11 -1.35 8.14
CA ALA A 117 6.57 -1.84 9.40
C ALA A 117 5.66 -3.09 9.25
N ASN A 118 5.26 -3.43 8.01
CA ASN A 118 4.30 -4.47 7.66
C ASN A 118 4.80 -5.39 6.52
N LEU A 119 6.10 -5.34 6.19
CA LEU A 119 6.79 -6.10 5.14
C LEU A 119 7.79 -7.09 5.73
#